data_AF-A0A956ML77-F1
#
_entry.id   AF-A0A956ML77-F1
#
_cell.length_a   1.000
_cell.length_b   1.000
_cell.length_c   1.000
_cell.angle_alpha   90.00
_cell.angle_beta   90.00
_cell.angle_gamma   90.00
#
_symmetry.space_group_name_H-M   'P 1'
#
loop_
_entity.id
_entity.type
_entity.pdbx_description
1 polymer ?
#
loop_
_entity_poly.entity_id
_entity_poly.type
_entity_poly.pdbx_seq_one_letter_code
_entity_poly.pdbx_strand_id
1 'polypeptide(L)'
;DRMLYLLPLSPEDENRLVERFVSVTRATLKGSMVIGILQGALAGVAFWLAGVQGAAFWGTVMVVLSVIPGVGAALVWIPAVLYLLAVGSVGAGIGLGIWCAVVVGTIDNFLRPKLVGRDTKMSDLLILLSTLGGIVFFGAVGFILGPIVAAVFVTVWDVYGKTFRDILPPAPTR
;
A
#
# COMPACT_ATOMS: atom_id res chain seq x y z
N ASP A 1 27.54 -3.02 -9.47
CA ASP A 1 28.65 -2.66 -10.38
C ASP A 1 28.37 -3.00 -11.84
N ARG A 2 28.24 -4.27 -12.26
CA ARG A 2 27.99 -4.61 -13.69
C ARG A 2 26.61 -4.19 -14.25
N MET A 3 25.57 -4.12 -13.41
CA MET A 3 24.21 -3.71 -13.84
C MET A 3 24.08 -2.19 -14.04
N LEU A 4 24.89 -1.39 -13.35
CA LEU A 4 24.79 0.07 -13.40
C LEU A 4 25.59 0.65 -14.59
N TYR A 5 26.64 -0.03 -15.04
CA TYR A 5 27.41 0.32 -16.24
C TYR A 5 26.62 0.29 -17.56
N LEU A 6 25.49 -0.43 -17.60
CA LEU A 6 24.60 -0.48 -18.77
C LEU A 6 23.62 0.70 -18.82
N LEU A 7 23.53 1.50 -17.77
CA LEU A 7 22.70 2.70 -17.73
C LEU A 7 23.53 3.88 -18.25
N PRO A 8 23.08 4.61 -19.28
CA PRO A 8 23.76 5.81 -19.77
C PRO A 8 23.46 6.99 -18.84
N LEU A 9 23.82 6.87 -17.56
CA LEU A 9 23.58 7.86 -16.51
C LEU A 9 24.91 8.38 -15.97
N SER A 10 24.92 9.64 -15.56
CA SER A 10 26.07 10.22 -14.88
C SER A 10 26.27 9.56 -13.51
N PRO A 11 27.50 9.49 -12.97
CA PRO A 11 27.75 8.94 -11.63
C PRO A 11 26.96 9.66 -10.51
N GLU A 12 26.62 10.94 -10.72
CA GLU A 12 25.80 11.73 -9.81
C GLU A 12 24.32 11.28 -9.85
N ASP A 13 23.78 11.00 -11.03
CA ASP A 13 22.41 10.50 -11.20
C ASP A 13 22.26 9.06 -10.71
N GLU A 14 23.29 8.23 -10.89
CA GLU A 14 23.35 6.86 -10.36
C GLU A 14 23.26 6.84 -8.83
N ASN A 15 24.09 7.66 -8.16
CA ASN A 15 24.08 7.79 -6.71
C ASN A 15 22.74 8.32 -6.19
N ARG A 16 22.14 9.31 -6.88
CA ARG A 16 20.80 9.81 -6.53
C ARG A 16 19.73 8.73 -6.68
N LEU A 17 19.78 7.89 -7.71
CA LEU A 17 18.86 6.77 -7.90
C LEU A 17 18.99 5.74 -6.77
N VAL A 18 20.22 5.36 -6.42
CA VAL A 18 20.49 4.42 -5.32
C VAL A 18 20.02 4.98 -3.98
N GLU A 19 20.33 6.24 -3.67
CA GLU A 19 19.87 6.89 -2.44
C GLU A 19 18.35 6.95 -2.37
N ARG A 20 17.68 7.31 -3.47
CA ARG A 20 16.22 7.38 -3.52
C ARG A 20 15.59 6.01 -3.36
N PHE A 21 16.15 4.99 -3.99
CA PHE A 21 15.72 3.61 -3.81
C PHE A 21 15.86 3.18 -2.36
N VAL A 22 17.04 3.34 -1.75
CA VAL A 22 17.30 2.98 -0.35
C VAL A 22 16.38 3.75 0.60
N SER A 23 16.15 5.04 0.34
CA SER A 23 15.25 5.89 1.14
C SER A 23 13.80 5.39 1.07
N VAL A 24 13.28 5.13 -0.14
CA VAL A 24 11.92 4.61 -0.35
C VAL A 24 11.76 3.22 0.25
N THR A 25 12.72 2.32 0.06
CA THR A 25 12.70 0.98 0.67
C THR A 25 12.70 1.08 2.19
N ARG A 26 13.56 1.91 2.78
CA ARG A 26 13.62 2.10 4.24
C ARG A 26 12.34 2.72 4.78
N ALA A 27 11.76 3.71 4.10
CA ALA A 27 10.49 4.31 4.46
C ALA A 27 9.34 3.31 4.37
N THR A 28 9.32 2.47 3.34
CA THR A 28 8.30 1.44 3.13
C THR A 28 8.38 0.34 4.19
N LEU A 29 9.59 -0.13 4.53
CA LEU A 29 9.81 -1.15 5.56
C LEU A 29 9.46 -0.61 6.95
N LYS A 30 9.92 0.60 7.29
CA LYS A 30 9.55 1.25 8.56
C LYS A 30 8.04 1.50 8.65
N GLY A 31 7.44 2.01 7.57
CA GLY A 31 6.00 2.26 7.50
C GLY A 31 5.18 0.98 7.69
N SER A 32 5.54 -0.10 7.00
CA SER A 32 4.86 -1.39 7.09
C SER A 32 4.99 -2.01 8.48
N MET A 33 6.15 -1.90 9.15
CA MET A 33 6.31 -2.34 10.54
C MET A 33 5.43 -1.56 11.50
N VAL A 34 5.40 -0.23 11.40
CA VAL A 34 4.61 0.62 12.30
C VAL A 34 3.11 0.35 12.11
N ILE A 35 2.65 0.26 10.86
CA ILE A 35 1.27 -0.10 10.52
C ILE A 35 0.93 -1.48 11.09
N GLY A 36 1.80 -2.46 10.89
CA GLY A 36 1.61 -3.82 11.37
C GLY A 36 1.44 -3.92 12.87
N ILE A 37 2.32 -3.26 13.63
CA ILE A 37 2.24 -3.23 15.10
C ILE A 37 0.93 -2.61 15.57
N LEU A 38 0.52 -1.48 14.96
CA LEU A 38 -0.74 -0.82 15.31
C LEU A 38 -1.95 -1.71 14.98
N GLN A 39 -1.98 -2.33 13.79
CA GLN A 39 -3.04 -3.25 13.40
C GLN A 39 -3.13 -4.45 14.33
N GLY A 40 -2.00 -5.12 14.59
CA GLY A 40 -1.94 -6.29 15.45
C GLY A 40 -2.31 -5.99 16.91
N ALA A 41 -1.92 -4.82 17.43
CA ALA A 41 -2.32 -4.38 18.77
C ALA A 41 -3.84 -4.12 18.85
N LEU A 42 -4.39 -3.33 17.92
CA LEU A 42 -5.81 -2.99 17.90
C LEU A 42 -6.71 -4.21 17.66
N ALA A 43 -6.29 -5.09 16.74
CA ALA A 43 -7.00 -6.34 16.51
C ALA A 43 -6.84 -7.32 17.67
N GLY A 44 -5.67 -7.39 18.31
CA GLY A 44 -5.45 -8.19 19.51
C GLY A 44 -6.37 -7.78 20.66
N VAL A 45 -6.54 -6.47 20.88
CA VAL A 45 -7.52 -5.94 21.85
C VAL A 45 -8.94 -6.32 21.44
N ALA A 46 -9.30 -6.21 20.17
CA ALA A 46 -10.63 -6.58 19.69
C ALA A 46 -10.91 -8.09 19.84
N PHE A 47 -9.93 -8.95 19.55
CA PHE A 47 -10.03 -10.40 19.77
C PHE A 47 -10.20 -10.73 21.25
N TRP A 48 -9.49 -10.04 22.13
CA TRP A 48 -9.63 -10.21 23.58
C TRP A 48 -11.03 -9.82 24.06
N LEU A 49 -11.54 -8.67 23.62
CA LEU A 49 -12.91 -8.22 23.95
C LEU A 49 -13.99 -9.14 23.36
N ALA A 50 -13.75 -9.72 22.18
CA ALA A 50 -14.65 -10.68 21.54
C ALA A 50 -14.61 -12.09 22.16
N GLY A 51 -13.73 -12.33 23.15
CA GLY A 51 -13.59 -13.63 23.81
C GLY A 51 -12.85 -14.68 22.97
N VAL A 52 -12.10 -14.27 21.95
CA VAL A 52 -11.31 -15.19 21.12
C VAL A 52 -10.10 -15.69 21.93
N GLN A 53 -9.97 -17.01 22.06
CA GLN A 53 -8.80 -17.61 22.71
C GLN A 53 -7.53 -17.31 21.90
N GLY A 54 -6.43 -17.01 22.62
CA GLY A 54 -5.17 -16.67 21.97
C GLY A 54 -5.18 -15.32 21.26
N ALA A 55 -5.92 -14.32 21.77
CA ALA A 55 -5.96 -12.97 21.20
C ALA A 55 -4.57 -12.36 20.93
N ALA A 56 -3.61 -12.55 21.84
CA ALA A 56 -2.23 -12.10 21.66
C ALA A 56 -1.50 -12.86 20.52
N PHE A 57 -1.76 -14.16 20.36
CA PHE A 57 -1.23 -14.96 19.27
C PHE A 57 -1.77 -14.45 17.92
N TRP A 58 -3.09 -14.31 17.79
CA TRP A 58 -3.70 -13.83 16.55
C TRP A 58 -3.33 -12.37 16.23
N GLY A 59 -3.19 -11.51 17.23
CA GLY A 59 -2.66 -10.16 17.05
C GLY A 59 -1.23 -10.17 16.52
N THR A 60 -0.35 -11.04 17.05
CA THR A 60 1.03 -11.19 16.57
C THR A 60 1.09 -11.76 15.16
N VAL A 61 0.27 -12.75 14.85
CA VAL A 61 0.12 -13.30 13.48
C VAL A 61 -0.30 -12.18 12.51
N MET A 62 -1.16 -11.27 12.95
CA MET A 62 -1.57 -10.11 12.16
C MET A 62 -0.40 -9.14 11.90
N VAL A 63 0.48 -8.91 12.88
CA VAL A 63 1.73 -8.12 12.69
C VAL A 63 2.65 -8.76 11.65
N VAL A 64 2.80 -10.08 11.68
CA VAL A 64 3.64 -10.80 10.71
C VAL A 64 3.02 -10.73 9.31
N LEU A 65 1.71 -10.91 9.22
CA LEU A 65 1.00 -10.91 7.94
C LEU A 65 0.80 -9.50 7.35
N SER A 66 0.87 -8.43 8.13
CA SER A 66 0.76 -7.05 7.64
C SER A 66 1.87 -6.64 6.68
N VAL A 67 2.93 -7.46 6.56
CA VAL A 67 3.90 -7.38 5.46
C VAL A 67 3.19 -7.40 4.11
N ILE A 68 2.07 -8.14 3.99
CA ILE A 68 1.19 -8.16 2.83
C ILE A 68 0.09 -7.09 3.03
N PRO A 69 0.22 -5.93 2.39
CA PRO A 69 -0.63 -4.79 2.67
C PRO A 69 -2.10 -5.02 2.31
N GLY A 70 -3.03 -4.54 3.14
CA GLY A 70 -4.47 -4.60 2.85
C GLY A 70 -5.07 -6.01 2.83
N VAL A 71 -4.26 -7.07 2.79
CA VAL A 71 -4.69 -8.47 2.76
C VAL A 71 -4.32 -9.18 4.06
N GLY A 72 -3.13 -8.91 4.61
CA GLY A 72 -2.59 -9.61 5.77
C GLY A 72 -3.50 -9.59 6.99
N ALA A 73 -4.08 -8.44 7.30
CA ALA A 73 -5.02 -8.32 8.41
C ALA A 73 -6.35 -9.06 8.14
N ALA A 74 -6.89 -8.93 6.92
CA ALA A 74 -8.15 -9.54 6.51
C ALA A 74 -8.12 -11.07 6.57
N LEU A 75 -6.98 -11.68 6.23
CA LEU A 75 -6.78 -13.12 6.34
C LEU A 75 -6.91 -13.66 7.77
N VAL A 76 -6.73 -12.82 8.78
CA VAL A 76 -6.83 -13.23 10.19
C VAL A 76 -8.21 -12.95 10.75
N TRP A 77 -8.72 -11.73 10.60
CA TRP A 77 -9.98 -11.35 11.25
C TRP A 77 -11.21 -11.93 10.56
N ILE A 78 -11.21 -12.14 9.23
CA ILE A 78 -12.38 -12.69 8.53
C ILE A 78 -12.69 -14.12 9.01
N PRO A 79 -11.72 -15.07 9.04
CA PRO A 79 -11.98 -16.39 9.61
C PRO A 79 -12.38 -16.35 11.08
N ALA A 80 -11.80 -15.44 11.88
CA ALA A 80 -12.15 -15.28 13.28
C ALA A 80 -13.61 -14.82 13.48
N VAL A 81 -14.08 -13.88 12.65
CA VAL A 81 -15.48 -13.46 12.64
C VAL A 81 -16.40 -14.61 12.23
N LEU A 82 -16.08 -15.31 11.14
CA LEU A 82 -16.87 -16.47 10.69
C LEU A 82 -16.95 -17.55 11.76
N TYR A 83 -15.85 -17.80 12.47
CA TYR A 83 -15.80 -18.74 13.58
C TYR A 83 -16.73 -18.30 14.74
N LEU A 84 -16.66 -17.05 15.18
CA LEU A 84 -17.53 -16.54 16.24
C LEU A 84 -19.01 -16.61 15.86
N LEU A 85 -19.35 -16.32 14.60
CA LEU A 85 -20.71 -16.46 14.08
C LEU A 85 -21.15 -17.93 14.08
N ALA A 86 -20.29 -18.85 13.65
CA ALA A 86 -20.57 -20.29 13.61
C ALA A 86 -20.78 -20.92 15.00
N VAL A 87 -20.09 -20.41 16.03
CA VAL A 87 -20.23 -20.85 17.43
C VAL A 87 -21.42 -20.17 18.13
N GLY A 88 -22.16 -19.30 17.43
CA GLY A 88 -23.37 -18.65 17.94
C GLY A 88 -23.11 -17.33 18.70
N SER A 89 -21.86 -16.86 18.76
CA SER A 89 -21.51 -15.57 19.36
C SER A 89 -21.69 -14.42 18.36
N VAL A 90 -22.94 -14.22 17.94
CA VAL A 90 -23.29 -13.29 16.85
C VAL A 90 -22.89 -11.85 17.16
N GLY A 91 -23.15 -11.38 18.39
CA GLY A 91 -22.80 -10.02 18.81
C GLY A 91 -21.30 -9.75 18.78
N ALA A 92 -20.49 -10.68 19.28
CA ALA A 92 -19.03 -10.57 19.26
C ALA A 92 -18.48 -10.67 17.83
N GLY A 93 -19.03 -11.57 17.00
CA GLY A 93 -18.63 -11.72 15.60
C GLY A 93 -18.91 -10.45 14.78
N ILE A 94 -20.11 -9.89 14.89
CA ILE A 94 -20.47 -8.63 14.21
C ILE A 94 -19.62 -7.47 14.74
N GLY A 95 -19.48 -7.33 16.06
CA GLY A 95 -18.68 -6.27 16.68
C GLY A 95 -17.21 -6.31 16.25
N LEU A 96 -16.61 -7.50 16.26
CA LEU A 96 -15.25 -7.73 15.79
C LEU A 96 -15.11 -7.42 14.29
N GLY A 97 -16.07 -7.85 13.46
CA GLY A 97 -16.06 -7.58 12.03
C GLY A 97 -16.14 -6.10 11.71
N ILE A 98 -17.04 -5.36 12.38
CA ILE A 98 -17.17 -3.90 12.22
C ILE A 98 -15.89 -3.21 12.68
N TRP A 99 -15.36 -3.57 13.86
CA TRP A 99 -14.13 -2.97 14.38
C TRP A 99 -12.94 -3.19 13.45
N CYS A 100 -12.72 -4.42 13.00
CA CYS A 100 -11.60 -4.73 12.12
C CYS A 100 -11.77 -4.10 10.73
N ALA A 101 -12.98 -4.11 10.16
CA ALA A 101 -13.22 -3.47 8.87
C ALA A 101 -13.03 -1.95 8.91
N VAL A 102 -13.57 -1.29 9.95
CA VAL A 102 -13.57 0.18 10.06
C VAL A 102 -12.26 0.70 10.66
N VAL A 103 -11.80 0.17 11.79
CA VAL A 103 -10.63 0.70 12.50
C VAL A 103 -9.34 0.16 11.89
N VAL A 104 -9.20 -1.16 11.82
CA VAL A 104 -7.95 -1.82 11.36
C VAL A 104 -7.74 -1.60 9.86
N GLY A 105 -8.82 -1.67 9.06
CA GLY A 105 -8.80 -1.40 7.62
C GLY A 105 -8.45 0.05 7.28
N THR A 106 -8.92 1.02 8.06
CA THR A 106 -8.64 2.44 7.79
C THR A 106 -7.17 2.79 8.04
N ILE A 107 -6.49 2.12 8.96
CA ILE A 107 -5.06 2.39 9.24
C ILE A 107 -4.21 2.17 7.98
N ASP A 108 -4.40 1.04 7.28
CA ASP A 108 -3.68 0.74 6.04
C ASP A 108 -4.04 1.75 4.94
N ASN A 109 -5.30 2.15 4.86
CA ASN A 109 -5.81 3.07 3.83
C ASN A 109 -5.37 4.53 4.03
N PHE A 110 -5.11 4.98 5.27
CA PHE A 110 -4.75 6.36 5.57
C PHE A 110 -3.24 6.58 5.78
N LEU A 111 -2.55 5.64 6.44
CA LEU A 111 -1.13 5.80 6.72
C LEU A 111 -0.28 5.63 5.46
N ARG A 112 -0.65 4.73 4.53
CA ARG A 112 0.11 4.51 3.28
C ARG A 112 0.17 5.75 2.39
N PRO A 113 -0.94 6.42 2.01
CA PRO A 113 -0.86 7.61 1.18
C PRO A 113 -0.08 8.74 1.85
N LYS A 114 -0.19 8.87 3.19
CA LYS A 114 0.54 9.88 3.97
C LYS A 114 2.04 9.60 4.04
N LEU A 115 2.44 8.33 4.04
CA LEU A 115 3.85 7.91 3.99
C LEU A 115 4.43 7.97 2.58
N VAL A 116 3.62 7.71 1.54
CA VAL A 116 4.07 7.69 0.14
C VAL A 116 4.18 9.10 -0.44
N GLY A 117 3.49 10.09 0.12
CA GLY A 117 3.76 11.50 -0.17
C GLY A 117 3.24 11.96 -1.52
N ARG A 118 2.63 13.14 -1.49
CA ARG A 118 2.03 13.88 -2.59
C ARG A 118 3.07 14.52 -3.52
N ASP A 119 3.87 13.72 -4.21
CA ASP A 119 4.88 14.24 -5.15
C ASP A 119 4.75 13.70 -6.57
N THR A 120 3.51 13.54 -7.03
CA THR A 120 3.24 13.35 -8.45
C THR A 120 2.19 14.34 -8.89
N LYS A 121 2.53 15.19 -9.86
CA LYS A 121 1.63 16.10 -10.59
C LYS A 121 0.59 15.33 -11.43
N MET A 122 0.11 14.20 -10.94
CA MET A 122 -0.91 13.39 -11.57
C MET A 122 -2.26 13.94 -11.15
N SER A 123 -3.19 14.04 -12.09
CA SER A 123 -4.57 14.42 -11.74
C SER A 123 -5.17 13.33 -10.84
N ASP A 124 -5.97 13.75 -9.86
CA ASP A 124 -6.67 12.83 -8.95
C ASP A 124 -7.48 11.77 -9.71
N LEU A 125 -7.99 12.14 -10.90
CA LEU A 125 -8.73 11.26 -11.80
C LEU A 125 -7.85 10.13 -12.36
N LEU A 126 -6.58 10.40 -12.64
CA LEU A 126 -5.63 9.41 -13.14
C LEU A 126 -5.22 8.43 -12.03
N ILE A 127 -5.11 8.91 -10.79
CA ILE A 127 -4.89 8.07 -9.61
C ILE A 127 -6.11 7.16 -9.37
N LEU A 128 -7.32 7.72 -9.42
CA LEU A 128 -8.56 6.95 -9.27
C LEU A 128 -8.67 5.85 -10.34
N LEU A 129 -8.51 6.23 -11.61
CA LEU A 129 -8.65 5.31 -12.73
C LEU A 129 -7.58 4.21 -12.71
N SER A 130 -6.34 4.57 -12.39
CA SER A 130 -5.25 3.60 -12.27
C SER A 130 -5.41 2.66 -11.08
N THR A 131 -5.95 3.15 -9.96
CA THR A 131 -6.28 2.32 -8.80
C THR A 131 -7.39 1.32 -9.14
N LEU A 132 -8.48 1.78 -9.76
CA LEU A 132 -9.60 0.93 -10.19
C LEU A 132 -9.14 -0.11 -11.23
N GLY A 133 -8.42 0.33 -12.26
CA GLY A 133 -7.85 -0.56 -13.28
C GLY A 133 -6.89 -1.56 -12.65
N GLY A 134 -5.99 -1.10 -11.79
CA GLY A 134 -5.08 -1.96 -11.05
C GLY A 134 -5.80 -3.05 -10.28
N ILE A 135 -6.85 -2.70 -9.52
CA ILE A 135 -7.66 -3.68 -8.78
C ILE A 135 -8.31 -4.71 -9.70
N VAL A 136 -8.84 -4.28 -10.85
CA VAL A 136 -9.47 -5.18 -11.83
C VAL A 136 -8.46 -6.18 -12.41
N PHE A 137 -7.24 -5.75 -12.73
CA PHE A 137 -6.23 -6.60 -13.37
C PHE A 137 -5.39 -7.43 -12.39
N PHE A 138 -5.09 -6.91 -11.21
CA PHE A 138 -4.12 -7.51 -10.27
C PHE A 138 -4.74 -7.79 -8.88
N GLY A 139 -6.06 -7.65 -8.73
CA GLY A 139 -6.76 -7.85 -7.46
C GLY A 139 -6.33 -6.86 -6.39
N ALA A 140 -6.28 -7.28 -5.12
CA ALA A 140 -5.93 -6.40 -4.00
C ALA A 140 -4.53 -5.75 -4.16
N VAL A 141 -3.56 -6.46 -4.76
CA VAL A 141 -2.21 -5.93 -5.04
C VAL A 141 -2.27 -4.79 -6.07
N GLY A 142 -3.27 -4.82 -6.94
CA GLY A 142 -3.57 -3.81 -7.94
C GLY A 142 -3.84 -2.42 -7.41
N PHE A 143 -4.33 -2.29 -6.17
CA PHE A 143 -4.47 -0.99 -5.51
C PHE A 143 -3.13 -0.26 -5.39
N ILE A 144 -2.04 -1.01 -5.18
CA ILE A 144 -0.68 -0.46 -5.07
C ILE A 144 -0.03 -0.35 -6.45
N LEU A 145 -0.13 -1.39 -7.26
CA LEU A 145 0.52 -1.42 -8.58
C LEU A 145 -0.07 -0.41 -9.56
N GLY A 146 -1.37 -0.16 -9.51
CA GLY A 146 -2.07 0.75 -10.43
C GLY A 146 -1.47 2.16 -10.46
N PRO A 147 -1.47 2.89 -9.33
CA PRO A 147 -0.87 4.22 -9.25
C PRO A 147 0.62 4.24 -9.57
N ILE A 148 1.38 3.19 -9.20
CA ILE A 148 2.82 3.09 -9.50
C ILE A 148 3.05 3.02 -11.02
N VAL A 149 2.35 2.12 -11.70
CA VAL A 149 2.46 1.98 -13.16
C VAL A 149 2.05 3.26 -13.87
N ALA A 150 0.97 3.90 -13.40
CA ALA A 150 0.51 5.16 -13.96
C ALA A 150 1.52 6.31 -13.73
N ALA A 151 2.16 6.36 -12.56
CA ALA A 151 3.22 7.34 -12.26
C ALA A 151 4.43 7.16 -13.18
N VAL A 152 4.86 5.92 -13.39
CA VAL A 152 5.95 5.61 -14.35
C VAL A 152 5.54 6.02 -15.76
N PHE A 153 4.33 5.68 -16.20
CA PHE A 153 3.83 6.05 -17.52
C PHE A 153 3.83 7.57 -17.74
N VAL A 154 3.28 8.35 -16.81
CA VAL A 154 3.27 9.82 -16.90
C VAL A 154 4.69 10.38 -16.89
N THR A 155 5.58 9.80 -16.10
CA THR A 155 6.99 10.23 -16.03
C THR A 155 7.71 9.99 -17.36
N VAL A 156 7.51 8.82 -17.99
CA VAL A 156 8.07 8.52 -19.31
C VAL A 156 7.55 9.53 -20.36
N TRP A 157 6.26 9.87 -20.30
CA TRP A 157 5.66 10.84 -21.22
C TRP A 157 6.20 12.26 -21.03
N ASP A 158 6.42 12.69 -19.78
CA ASP A 158 7.01 13.99 -19.45
C ASP A 158 8.49 14.07 -19.91
N VAL A 159 9.25 12.99 -19.72
CA VAL A 159 10.63 12.88 -20.23
C VAL A 159 10.64 12.94 -21.76
N TYR A 160 9.75 12.21 -22.42
CA TYR A 160 9.61 12.26 -23.88
C TYR A 160 9.31 13.68 -24.37
N GLY A 161 8.32 14.35 -23.77
CA GLY A 161 7.99 15.73 -24.11
C GLY A 161 9.14 16.70 -23.91
N LYS A 162 9.95 16.51 -22.86
CA LYS A 162 11.13 17.35 -22.58
C LYS A 162 12.29 17.10 -23.54
N THR A 163 12.56 15.85 -23.90
CA THR A 163 13.68 15.43 -24.76
C THR A 163 13.41 15.76 -26.23
N PHE A 164 12.17 15.57 -26.69
CA PHE A 164 11.79 15.81 -28.08
C PHE A 164 11.12 17.18 -28.28
N ARG A 165 11.29 18.09 -27.33
CA ARG A 165 10.66 19.42 -27.34
C ARG A 165 10.97 20.21 -28.61
N ASP A 166 12.16 20.01 -29.18
CA ASP A 166 12.64 20.71 -30.37
C ASP A 166 12.08 20.13 -31.68
N ILE A 167 11.54 18.90 -31.62
CA ILE A 167 10.96 18.16 -32.76
C ILE A 167 9.43 18.19 -32.71
N LEU A 168 8.86 18.29 -31.51
CA LEU A 168 7.42 18.33 -31.31
C LEU A 168 6.85 19.70 -31.70
N PRO A 169 5.66 19.75 -32.33
CA PRO A 169 4.96 21.02 -32.54
C PRO A 169 4.70 21.69 -31.19
N PRO A 170 4.70 23.04 -31.14
CA PRO A 170 4.52 23.77 -29.90
C PRO A 170 3.24 23.32 -29.21
N ALA A 171 3.34 23.09 -27.89
CA ALA A 171 2.22 22.60 -27.11
C ALA A 171 1.03 23.56 -27.26
N PRO A 172 -0.20 23.03 -27.48
CA PRO A 172 -1.37 23.88 -27.55
C PRO A 172 -1.49 24.68 -26.25
N THR A 173 -1.52 26.00 -26.38
CA THR A 173 -1.76 26.91 -25.26
C THR A 173 -3.12 26.59 -24.67
N ARG A 174 -3.14 26.01 -23.47
CA ARG A 174 -4.32 25.95 -22.61
C ARG A 174 -4.37 27.17 -21.72
#